data_AF-A0A6G3R9W2-F1
#
_entry.id   AF-A0A6G3R9W2-F1
#
_cell.length_a   1.000
_cell.length_b   1.000
_cell.length_c   1.000
_cell.angle_alpha   90.00
_cell.angle_beta   90.00
_cell.angle_gamma   90.00
#
_symmetry.space_group_name_H-M   'P 1'
#
loop_
_entity.id
_entity.type
_entity.pdbx_description
1 polymer ?
#
loop_
_entity_poly.entity_id
_entity_poly.type
_entity_poly.pdbx_seq_one_letter_code
_entity_poly.pdbx_strand_id
1 'polypeptide(L)'
;MIRSARRRAEALFNRPGAGRVEDRLVTRVQLWRAIAGAAASLYLIYTYGADDGWSGVANDGVVKLILAPLLLILTGPLVVLAFIRYAPADQRHVLRSRLGAPLKAVAWYVGILTGVALVLAGSALLLKQNYGTLLNGLVALALLLGLIWLLPFLAFASAYAARYAFNTAHVHAALPAALTVVLVWELMICSVALEGGLPHGPPAAQWGAILGGPVSVTAVALWELHRMRTRHGVRIRT
;
A
#
# COMPACT_ATOMS: atom_id res chain seq x y z
N MET A 1 -3.60 -12.44 19.04
CA MET A 1 -3.78 -11.03 18.64
C MET A 1 -3.49 -10.79 17.14
N ILE A 2 -2.36 -11.23 16.60
CA ILE A 2 -2.01 -11.01 15.17
C ILE A 2 -3.05 -11.58 14.19
N ARG A 3 -3.56 -12.81 14.42
CA ARG A 3 -4.60 -13.41 13.56
C ARG A 3 -5.90 -12.60 13.53
N SER A 4 -6.31 -11.99 14.65
CA SER A 4 -7.54 -11.19 14.70
C SER A 4 -7.36 -9.83 14.02
N ALA A 5 -6.21 -9.18 14.22
CA ALA A 5 -5.83 -7.96 13.50
C ALA A 5 -5.86 -8.17 11.98
N ARG A 6 -5.22 -9.25 11.49
CA ARG A 6 -5.22 -9.60 10.06
C ARG A 6 -6.63 -9.77 9.51
N ARG A 7 -7.48 -10.60 10.15
CA ARG A 7 -8.85 -10.85 9.67
C ARG A 7 -9.69 -9.57 9.61
N ARG A 8 -9.55 -8.68 10.60
CA ARG A 8 -10.26 -7.39 10.61
C ARG A 8 -9.78 -6.50 9.47
N ALA A 9 -8.47 -6.33 9.30
CA ALA A 9 -7.93 -5.53 8.20
C ALA A 9 -8.36 -6.08 6.84
N GLU A 10 -8.30 -7.39 6.66
CA GLU A 10 -8.75 -8.05 5.43
C GLU A 10 -10.24 -7.80 5.16
N ALA A 11 -11.12 -7.91 6.17
CA ALA A 11 -12.55 -7.65 6.00
C ALA A 11 -12.88 -6.20 5.60
N LEU A 12 -12.04 -5.23 6.02
CA LEU A 12 -12.23 -3.83 5.65
C LEU A 12 -11.76 -3.54 4.22
N PHE A 13 -10.62 -4.09 3.82
CA PHE A 13 -9.92 -3.68 2.59
C PHE A 13 -10.00 -4.69 1.45
N ASN A 14 -10.32 -5.96 1.69
CA ASN A 14 -10.50 -7.00 0.66
C ASN A 14 -11.98 -7.24 0.37
N ARG A 15 -12.67 -6.27 -0.24
CA ARG A 15 -14.07 -6.45 -0.65
C ARG A 15 -14.14 -6.95 -2.09
N PRO A 16 -14.78 -8.11 -2.36
CA PRO A 16 -14.98 -8.57 -3.73
C PRO A 16 -15.90 -7.58 -4.46
N GLY A 17 -15.36 -6.85 -5.43
CA GLY A 17 -16.13 -5.95 -6.29
C GLY A 17 -16.61 -6.67 -7.55
N ALA A 18 -17.76 -6.26 -8.08
CA ALA A 18 -18.35 -6.83 -9.30
C ALA A 18 -17.44 -6.75 -10.55
N GLY A 19 -16.40 -5.90 -10.54
CA GLY A 19 -15.40 -5.77 -11.60
C GLY A 19 -14.08 -6.51 -11.36
N ARG A 20 -13.94 -7.30 -10.28
CA ARG A 20 -12.70 -8.00 -9.95
C ARG A 20 -12.56 -9.29 -10.77
N VAL A 21 -11.67 -9.27 -11.77
CA VAL A 21 -11.30 -10.46 -12.54
C VAL A 21 -10.12 -11.13 -11.84
N GLU A 22 -10.34 -12.28 -11.21
CA GLU A 22 -9.25 -13.09 -10.64
C GLU A 22 -8.69 -14.05 -11.69
N ASP A 23 -7.49 -13.75 -12.19
CA ASP A 23 -6.78 -14.59 -13.14
C ASP A 23 -5.58 -15.27 -12.47
N ARG A 24 -5.62 -16.61 -12.38
CA ARG A 24 -4.58 -17.42 -11.72
C ARG A 24 -3.17 -17.18 -12.28
N LEU A 25 -3.05 -16.85 -13.57
CA LEU A 25 -1.76 -16.62 -14.20
C LEU A 25 -1.23 -15.21 -13.85
N VAL A 26 -2.09 -14.21 -13.67
CA VAL A 26 -1.68 -12.89 -13.12
C VAL A 26 -1.10 -13.06 -11.72
N THR A 27 -1.77 -13.83 -10.86
CA THR A 27 -1.27 -14.14 -9.50
C THR A 27 0.10 -14.82 -9.55
N ARG A 28 0.31 -15.74 -10.49
CA ARG A 28 1.60 -16.45 -10.65
C ARG A 28 2.71 -15.51 -11.14
N VAL A 29 2.42 -14.62 -12.08
CA VAL A 29 3.39 -13.61 -12.56
C VAL A 29 3.75 -12.63 -11.45
N GLN A 30 2.78 -12.15 -10.69
CA GLN A 30 3.03 -11.27 -9.54
C GLN A 30 3.87 -11.96 -8.47
N LEU A 31 3.67 -13.26 -8.23
CA LEU A 31 4.49 -14.06 -7.32
C LEU A 31 5.93 -14.17 -7.81
N TRP A 32 6.15 -14.53 -9.08
CA TRP A 32 7.49 -14.61 -9.66
C TRP A 32 8.21 -13.26 -9.62
N ARG A 33 7.50 -12.15 -9.90
CA ARG A 33 8.05 -10.80 -9.76
C ARG A 33 8.45 -10.50 -8.32
N ALA A 34 7.62 -10.87 -7.34
CA ALA A 34 7.94 -10.67 -5.93
C ALA A 34 9.17 -11.47 -5.50
N ILE A 35 9.29 -12.73 -5.94
CA ILE A 35 10.45 -13.59 -5.68
C ILE A 35 11.71 -13.01 -6.33
N ALA A 36 11.63 -12.63 -7.62
CA ALA A 36 12.76 -12.03 -8.33
C ALA A 36 13.21 -10.71 -7.70
N GLY A 37 12.27 -9.87 -7.29
CA GLY A 37 12.56 -8.63 -6.55
C GLY A 37 13.25 -8.91 -5.21
N ALA A 38 12.73 -9.86 -4.42
CA ALA A 38 13.35 -10.24 -3.16
C ALA A 38 14.76 -10.81 -3.35
N ALA A 39 14.97 -11.67 -4.36
CA ALA A 39 16.28 -12.20 -4.69
C ALA A 39 17.26 -11.11 -5.13
N ALA A 40 16.81 -10.16 -5.96
CA ALA A 40 17.61 -9.02 -6.38
C ALA A 40 17.99 -8.12 -5.19
N SER A 41 17.05 -7.81 -4.30
CA SER A 41 17.32 -7.05 -3.08
C SER A 41 18.34 -7.76 -2.18
N LEU A 42 18.17 -9.06 -1.94
CA LEU A 42 19.14 -9.85 -1.15
C LEU A 42 20.52 -9.89 -1.81
N TYR A 43 20.58 -10.03 -3.13
CA TYR A 43 21.83 -10.05 -3.88
C TYR A 43 22.56 -8.69 -3.79
N LEU A 44 21.84 -7.57 -3.92
CA LEU A 44 22.40 -6.23 -3.79
C LEU A 44 22.95 -6.00 -2.38
N ILE A 45 22.19 -6.37 -1.34
CA ILE A 45 22.63 -6.25 0.05
C ILE A 45 23.88 -7.10 0.31
N TYR A 46 23.91 -8.33 -0.20
CA TYR A 46 25.05 -9.22 -0.05
C TYR A 46 26.31 -8.69 -0.75
N THR A 47 26.15 -8.08 -1.94
CA THR A 47 27.28 -7.67 -2.78
C THR A 47 27.83 -6.29 -2.42
N TYR A 48 26.95 -5.33 -2.13
CA TYR A 48 27.30 -3.92 -1.94
C TYR A 48 27.11 -3.42 -0.51
N GLY A 49 26.55 -4.24 0.38
CA GLY A 49 26.22 -3.85 1.74
C GLY A 49 24.94 -3.00 1.83
N ALA A 50 24.49 -2.76 3.06
CA ALA A 50 23.42 -1.83 3.38
C ALA A 50 23.94 -0.85 4.44
N ASP A 51 23.64 0.43 4.27
CA ASP A 51 24.22 1.55 5.05
C ASP A 51 24.04 1.34 6.55
N ASP A 52 22.84 0.90 6.94
CA ASP A 52 22.45 0.57 8.33
C ASP A 52 22.22 -0.95 8.54
N GLY A 53 22.81 -1.79 7.69
CA GLY A 53 22.65 -3.24 7.73
C GLY A 53 21.19 -3.71 7.61
N TRP A 54 20.86 -4.83 8.26
CA TRP A 54 19.51 -5.41 8.24
C TRP A 54 18.44 -4.52 8.89
N SER A 55 18.81 -3.67 9.85
CA SER A 55 17.91 -2.71 10.49
C SER A 55 17.45 -1.62 9.52
N GLY A 56 18.35 -1.10 8.68
CA GLY A 56 18.00 -0.13 7.65
C GLY A 56 16.98 -0.67 6.66
N VAL A 57 17.21 -1.89 6.17
CA VAL A 57 16.31 -2.58 5.23
C VAL A 57 14.92 -2.81 5.83
N ALA A 58 14.87 -3.22 7.11
CA ALA A 58 13.61 -3.39 7.81
C ALA A 58 12.87 -2.06 8.00
N ASN A 59 13.60 -1.00 8.37
CA ASN A 59 13.03 0.34 8.56
C ASN A 59 12.48 0.90 7.24
N ASP A 60 13.23 0.82 6.15
CA ASP A 60 12.77 1.22 4.81
C ASP A 60 11.49 0.47 4.39
N GLY A 61 11.44 -0.85 4.64
CA GLY A 61 10.24 -1.64 4.41
C GLY A 61 9.02 -1.15 5.21
N VAL A 62 9.21 -0.76 6.48
CA VAL A 62 8.15 -0.21 7.34
C VAL A 62 7.73 1.18 6.87
N VAL A 63 8.67 2.04 6.50
CA VAL A 63 8.40 3.38 5.95
C VAL A 63 7.57 3.24 4.68
N LYS A 64 8.00 2.43 3.71
CA LYS A 64 7.26 2.18 2.46
C LYS A 64 5.88 1.58 2.72
N LEU A 65 5.75 0.70 3.72
CA LEU A 65 4.46 0.10 4.09
C LEU A 65 3.44 1.16 4.51
N ILE A 66 3.84 2.16 5.30
CA ILE A 66 2.95 3.25 5.77
C ILE A 66 2.81 4.35 4.71
N LEU A 67 3.90 4.67 4.01
CA LEU A 67 3.94 5.73 3.01
C LEU A 67 3.07 5.39 1.80
N ALA A 68 3.04 4.12 1.38
CA ALA A 68 2.27 3.69 0.23
C ALA A 68 0.76 4.07 0.26
N PRO A 69 -0.01 3.72 1.29
CA PRO A 69 -1.41 4.13 1.39
C PRO A 69 -1.58 5.65 1.59
N LEU A 70 -0.61 6.36 2.17
CA LEU A 70 -0.67 7.83 2.29
C LEU A 70 -0.52 8.50 0.92
N LEU A 71 0.44 8.05 0.11
CA LEU A 71 0.60 8.50 -1.26
C LEU A 71 -0.66 8.22 -2.07
N LEU A 72 -1.24 7.01 -1.97
CA LEU A 72 -2.52 6.70 -2.62
C LEU A 72 -3.69 7.57 -2.18
N ILE A 73 -3.72 8.07 -0.93
CA ILE A 73 -4.77 9.02 -0.50
C ILE A 73 -4.61 10.36 -1.20
N LEU A 74 -3.37 10.79 -1.43
CA LEU A 74 -3.06 12.03 -2.14
C LEU A 74 -3.29 11.89 -3.66
N THR A 75 -2.78 10.83 -4.26
CA THR A 75 -2.67 10.69 -5.72
C THR A 75 -3.79 9.85 -6.31
N GLY A 76 -4.40 8.97 -5.51
CA GLY A 76 -5.54 8.16 -5.90
C GLY A 76 -6.73 8.97 -6.42
N PRO A 77 -7.19 10.03 -5.73
CA PRO A 77 -8.25 10.91 -6.22
C PRO A 77 -7.90 11.56 -7.56
N LEU A 78 -6.65 11.98 -7.77
CA LEU A 78 -6.20 12.59 -9.02
C LEU A 78 -6.26 11.61 -10.18
N VAL A 79 -5.76 10.38 -9.99
CA VAL A 79 -5.79 9.32 -11.01
C VAL A 79 -7.23 8.91 -11.33
N VAL A 80 -8.08 8.75 -10.31
CA VAL A 80 -9.50 8.43 -10.50
C VAL A 80 -10.23 9.55 -11.24
N LEU A 81 -9.97 10.82 -10.91
CA LEU A 81 -10.57 11.97 -11.58
C LEU A 81 -10.10 12.07 -13.03
N ALA A 82 -8.81 11.84 -13.29
CA ALA A 82 -8.28 11.75 -14.65
C ALA A 82 -9.01 10.64 -15.44
N PHE A 83 -9.16 9.45 -14.86
CA PHE A 83 -9.87 8.34 -15.50
C PHE A 83 -11.32 8.68 -15.84
N ILE A 84 -12.05 9.30 -14.91
CA ILE A 84 -13.44 9.77 -15.15
C ILE A 84 -13.47 10.84 -16.24
N ARG A 85 -12.46 11.71 -16.32
CA ARG A 85 -12.41 12.77 -17.33
C ARG A 85 -12.16 12.22 -18.73
N TYR A 86 -11.34 11.18 -18.86
CA TYR A 86 -11.05 10.49 -20.11
C TYR A 86 -12.17 9.52 -20.55
N ALA A 87 -13.03 9.09 -19.63
CA ALA A 87 -14.16 8.24 -19.95
C ALA A 87 -15.24 8.97 -20.79
N PRO A 88 -15.93 8.24 -21.70
CA PRO A 88 -17.10 8.74 -22.44
C PRO A 88 -18.17 9.36 -21.52
N ALA A 89 -18.84 10.42 -21.97
CA ALA A 89 -19.71 11.25 -21.13
C ALA A 89 -20.90 10.48 -20.51
N ASP A 90 -21.41 9.50 -21.24
CA ASP A 90 -22.46 8.55 -20.85
C ASP A 90 -22.05 7.64 -19.68
N GLN A 91 -20.76 7.32 -19.54
CA GLN A 91 -20.26 6.39 -18.52
C GLN A 91 -19.79 7.08 -17.24
N ARG A 92 -19.57 8.41 -17.27
CA ARG A 92 -19.04 9.18 -16.13
C ARG A 92 -19.92 9.09 -14.89
N HIS A 93 -21.24 9.10 -15.07
CA HIS A 93 -22.19 8.99 -13.95
C HIS A 93 -22.09 7.63 -13.26
N VAL A 94 -21.93 6.55 -14.03
CA VAL A 94 -21.76 5.19 -13.50
C VAL A 94 -20.44 5.04 -12.75
N LEU A 95 -19.35 5.63 -13.26
CA LEU A 95 -18.06 5.62 -12.55
C LEU A 95 -18.14 6.41 -11.23
N ARG A 96 -18.80 7.57 -11.23
CA ARG A 96 -18.99 8.40 -10.04
C ARG A 96 -19.84 7.72 -8.97
N SER A 97 -20.92 7.03 -9.35
CA SER A 97 -21.78 6.33 -8.39
C SER A 97 -21.05 5.17 -7.68
N ARG A 98 -20.00 4.62 -8.29
CA ARG A 98 -19.17 3.54 -7.70
C ARG A 98 -18.04 4.04 -6.79
N LEU A 99 -17.84 5.36 -6.63
CA LEU A 99 -16.81 5.95 -5.76
C LEU A 99 -17.05 5.72 -4.27
N GLY A 100 -18.26 5.32 -3.86
CA GLY A 100 -18.56 5.08 -2.45
C GLY A 100 -17.68 3.99 -1.81
N ALA A 101 -17.32 2.95 -2.57
CA ALA A 101 -16.45 1.88 -2.07
C ALA A 101 -15.03 2.37 -1.74
N PRO A 102 -14.30 3.04 -2.66
CA PRO A 102 -12.97 3.55 -2.35
C PRO A 102 -12.95 4.69 -1.34
N LEU A 103 -13.93 5.60 -1.37
CA LEU A 103 -14.03 6.66 -0.36
C LEU A 103 -14.24 6.08 1.04
N LYS A 104 -15.08 5.05 1.19
CA LYS A 104 -15.28 4.37 2.47
C LYS A 104 -13.99 3.68 2.94
N ALA A 105 -13.23 3.06 2.05
CA ALA A 105 -11.95 2.44 2.40
C ALA A 105 -10.91 3.48 2.85
N VAL A 106 -10.83 4.64 2.18
CA VAL A 106 -9.99 5.77 2.61
C VAL A 106 -10.43 6.28 3.97
N ALA A 107 -11.74 6.52 4.17
CA ALA A 107 -12.28 7.00 5.45
C ALA A 107 -11.95 6.03 6.60
N TRP A 108 -12.04 4.72 6.37
CA TRP A 108 -11.61 3.73 7.35
C TRP A 108 -10.11 3.83 7.65
N TYR A 109 -9.26 3.94 6.64
CA TYR A 109 -7.82 4.02 6.85
C TYR A 109 -7.42 5.29 7.61
N VAL A 110 -8.00 6.44 7.26
CA VAL A 110 -7.82 7.70 8.01
C VAL A 110 -8.31 7.53 9.45
N GLY A 111 -9.48 6.90 9.66
CA GLY A 111 -9.98 6.60 10.99
C GLY A 111 -9.04 5.70 11.81
N ILE A 112 -8.37 4.74 11.17
CA ILE A 112 -7.35 3.90 11.82
C ILE A 112 -6.16 4.77 12.25
N LEU A 113 -5.62 5.60 11.36
CA LEU A 113 -4.49 6.50 11.68
C LEU A 113 -4.83 7.46 12.82
N THR A 114 -6.01 8.10 12.77
CA THR A 114 -6.49 8.98 13.83
C THR A 114 -6.67 8.22 15.14
N GLY A 115 -7.21 7.00 15.10
CA GLY A 115 -7.35 6.14 16.27
C GLY A 115 -5.99 5.78 16.88
N VAL A 116 -4.99 5.44 16.06
CA VAL A 116 -3.60 5.21 16.51
C VAL A 116 -3.06 6.45 17.21
N ALA A 117 -3.17 7.62 16.57
CA ALA A 117 -2.66 8.88 17.09
C ALA A 117 -3.35 9.27 18.41
N LEU A 118 -4.66 9.08 18.53
CA LEU A 118 -5.42 9.35 19.75
C LEU A 118 -5.02 8.42 20.89
N VAL A 119 -4.81 7.12 20.62
CA VAL A 119 -4.33 6.18 21.64
C VAL A 119 -2.94 6.56 22.13
N LEU A 120 -2.04 6.98 21.23
CA LEU A 120 -0.68 7.42 21.58
C LEU A 120 -0.67 8.76 22.32
N ALA A 121 -1.51 9.72 21.92
CA ALA A 121 -1.64 10.99 22.61
C ALA A 121 -2.27 10.83 23.99
N GLY A 122 -3.35 10.03 24.08
CA GLY A 122 -4.03 9.71 25.32
C GLY A 122 -3.13 8.97 26.30
N SER A 123 -2.32 8.02 25.83
CA SER A 123 -1.33 7.36 26.68
C SER A 123 -0.29 8.33 27.21
N ALA A 124 0.27 9.20 26.36
CA ALA A 124 1.25 10.19 26.79
C ALA A 124 0.69 11.17 27.84
N LEU A 125 -0.59 11.54 27.73
CA LEU A 125 -1.27 12.39 28.71
C LEU A 125 -1.53 11.65 30.03
N LEU A 126 -1.94 10.38 29.97
CA LEU A 126 -2.18 9.55 31.15
C LEU A 126 -0.89 9.25 31.93
N LEU A 127 0.23 9.00 31.24
CA LEU A 127 1.53 8.81 31.89
C LEU A 127 2.03 10.07 32.61
N LYS A 128 1.61 11.27 32.16
CA LYS A 128 1.92 12.53 32.86
C LYS A 128 1.08 12.77 34.11
N GLN A 129 -0.10 12.15 34.19
CA GLN A 129 -0.98 12.27 35.35
C GLN A 129 -0.63 11.17 36.36
N ASN A 130 -0.13 11.58 37.54
CA ASN A 130 0.23 10.67 38.62
C ASN A 130 -1.02 10.19 39.38
N TYR A 131 -1.86 9.38 38.74
CA TYR A 131 -2.88 8.60 39.46
C TYR A 131 -2.20 7.46 40.26
N GLY A 132 -2.85 6.99 41.33
CA GLY A 132 -2.29 5.95 42.22
C GLY A 132 -1.70 4.73 41.48
N THR A 133 -0.66 4.13 42.06
CA THR A 133 0.24 3.15 41.43
C THR A 133 -0.45 1.95 40.74
N LEU A 134 -1.56 1.45 41.30
CA LEU A 134 -2.32 0.33 40.71
C LEU A 134 -3.11 0.71 39.45
N LEU A 135 -3.77 1.87 39.43
CA LEU A 135 -4.57 2.32 38.28
C LEU A 135 -3.65 2.67 37.11
N ASN A 136 -2.52 3.32 37.39
CA ASN A 136 -1.49 3.57 36.38
C ASN A 136 -0.91 2.28 35.79
N GLY A 137 -0.68 1.24 36.61
CA GLY A 137 -0.23 -0.07 36.14
C GLY A 137 -1.25 -0.75 35.22
N LEU A 138 -2.53 -0.73 35.57
CA LEU A 138 -3.61 -1.31 34.74
C LEU A 138 -3.80 -0.56 33.42
N VAL A 139 -3.74 0.78 33.45
CA VAL A 139 -3.81 1.62 32.24
C VAL A 139 -2.61 1.36 31.33
N ALA A 140 -1.39 1.31 31.88
CA ALA A 140 -0.18 1.00 31.11
C ALA A 140 -0.25 -0.40 30.48
N LEU A 141 -0.76 -1.40 31.21
CA LEU A 141 -0.94 -2.75 30.68
C LEU A 141 -1.99 -2.80 29.55
N ALA A 142 -3.13 -2.12 29.72
CA ALA A 142 -4.15 -2.03 28.69
C ALA A 142 -3.63 -1.35 27.42
N LEU A 143 -2.83 -0.28 27.57
CA LEU A 143 -2.18 0.43 26.47
C LEU A 143 -1.16 -0.45 25.75
N LEU A 144 -0.34 -1.21 26.47
CA LEU A 144 0.63 -2.14 25.90
C LEU A 144 -0.08 -3.22 25.07
N LEU A 145 -1.13 -3.83 25.62
CA LEU A 145 -1.95 -4.82 24.90
C LEU A 145 -2.62 -4.22 23.67
N GLY A 146 -3.11 -2.99 23.78
CA GLY A 146 -3.64 -2.20 22.67
C GLY A 146 -2.61 -2.01 21.57
N LEU A 147 -1.41 -1.54 21.90
CA LEU A 147 -0.33 -1.29 20.95
C LEU A 147 0.13 -2.57 20.24
N ILE A 148 0.26 -3.67 20.99
CA ILE A 148 0.61 -5.00 20.45
C ILE A 148 -0.43 -5.49 19.42
N TRP A 149 -1.70 -5.11 19.56
CA TRP A 149 -2.73 -5.44 18.58
C TRP A 149 -2.78 -4.45 17.41
N LEU A 150 -2.61 -3.17 17.72
CA LEU A 150 -2.84 -2.04 16.82
C LEU A 150 -1.71 -1.85 15.81
N LEU A 151 -0.46 -2.16 16.18
CA LEU A 151 0.69 -2.16 15.25
C LEU A 151 0.53 -3.20 14.13
N PRO A 152 0.30 -4.51 14.41
CA PRO A 152 0.01 -5.49 13.36
C PRO A 152 -1.23 -5.11 12.55
N PHE A 153 -2.28 -4.58 13.21
CA PHE A 153 -3.49 -4.17 12.52
C PHE A 153 -3.22 -3.05 11.51
N LEU A 154 -2.46 -2.02 11.89
CA LEU A 154 -2.04 -0.93 11.00
C LEU A 154 -1.16 -1.47 9.86
N ALA A 155 -0.21 -2.36 10.15
CA ALA A 155 0.63 -2.97 9.12
C ALA A 155 -0.19 -3.74 8.08
N PHE A 156 -1.13 -4.59 8.51
CA PHE A 156 -2.02 -5.30 7.59
C PHE A 156 -2.98 -4.37 6.86
N ALA A 157 -3.53 -3.36 7.54
CA ALA A 157 -4.40 -2.35 6.93
C ALA A 157 -3.67 -1.61 5.81
N SER A 158 -2.43 -1.22 6.05
CA SER A 158 -1.58 -0.52 5.07
C SER A 158 -1.26 -1.43 3.87
N ALA A 159 -0.85 -2.68 4.13
CA ALA A 159 -0.58 -3.65 3.08
C ALA A 159 -1.81 -3.93 2.21
N TYR A 160 -2.98 -4.12 2.81
CA TYR A 160 -4.21 -4.37 2.06
C TYR A 160 -4.74 -3.12 1.35
N ALA A 161 -4.63 -1.94 1.97
CA ALA A 161 -4.99 -0.67 1.35
C ALA A 161 -4.18 -0.40 0.08
N ALA A 162 -2.85 -0.60 0.16
CA ALA A 162 -1.96 -0.48 -0.98
C ALA A 162 -2.24 -1.56 -2.04
N ARG A 163 -2.30 -2.84 -1.63
CA ARG A 163 -2.52 -3.98 -2.53
C ARG A 163 -3.82 -3.88 -3.32
N TYR A 164 -4.90 -3.44 -2.68
CA TYR A 164 -6.21 -3.31 -3.33
C TYR A 164 -6.48 -1.90 -3.83
N ALA A 165 -5.49 -0.99 -3.74
CA ALA A 165 -5.60 0.41 -4.10
C ALA A 165 -6.92 1.01 -3.59
N PHE A 166 -7.20 0.84 -2.29
CA PHE A 166 -8.45 1.21 -1.63
C PHE A 166 -9.73 0.69 -2.32
N ASN A 167 -9.76 -0.54 -2.82
CA ASN A 167 -10.95 -1.13 -3.50
C ASN A 167 -11.40 -0.38 -4.78
N THR A 168 -10.51 0.35 -5.44
CA THR A 168 -10.79 1.07 -6.69
C THR A 168 -11.20 0.17 -7.86
N ALA A 169 -10.97 -1.14 -7.76
CA ALA A 169 -11.52 -2.16 -8.65
C ALA A 169 -13.06 -2.10 -8.80
N HIS A 170 -13.76 -1.56 -7.80
CA HIS A 170 -15.21 -1.36 -7.85
C HIS A 170 -15.61 -0.28 -8.87
N VAL A 171 -14.77 0.75 -9.05
CA VAL A 171 -15.01 1.82 -10.00
C VAL A 171 -14.72 1.33 -11.40
N HIS A 172 -13.52 0.78 -11.62
CA HIS A 172 -13.11 0.23 -12.91
C HIS A 172 -12.00 -0.81 -12.73
N ALA A 173 -12.05 -1.91 -13.49
CA ALA A 173 -11.09 -3.02 -13.36
C ALA A 173 -9.62 -2.62 -13.63
N ALA A 174 -9.39 -1.63 -14.48
CA ALA A 174 -8.06 -1.09 -14.80
C ALA A 174 -7.47 -0.14 -13.74
N LEU A 175 -8.28 0.43 -12.84
CA LEU A 175 -7.81 1.45 -11.88
C LEU A 175 -6.76 0.92 -10.90
N PRO A 176 -6.91 -0.27 -10.30
CA PRO A 176 -5.89 -0.82 -9.40
C PRO A 176 -4.51 -0.94 -10.06
N ALA A 177 -4.46 -1.42 -11.31
CA ALA A 177 -3.21 -1.55 -12.05
C ALA A 177 -2.58 -0.18 -12.32
N ALA A 178 -3.37 0.80 -12.77
CA ALA A 178 -2.89 2.16 -13.01
C ALA A 178 -2.36 2.83 -11.73
N LEU A 179 -3.10 2.72 -10.62
CA LEU A 179 -2.70 3.24 -9.32
C LEU A 179 -1.44 2.56 -8.79
N THR A 180 -1.28 1.26 -9.02
CA THR A 180 -0.07 0.52 -8.63
C THR A 180 1.15 1.03 -9.39
N VAL A 181 1.02 1.31 -10.70
CA VAL A 181 2.11 1.92 -11.48
C VAL A 181 2.49 3.27 -10.88
N VAL A 182 1.52 4.18 -10.75
CA VAL A 182 1.75 5.53 -10.19
C VAL A 182 2.43 5.45 -8.81
N LEU A 183 1.89 4.61 -7.93
CA LEU A 183 2.39 4.43 -6.57
C LEU A 183 3.86 3.96 -6.54
N VAL A 184 4.24 3.00 -7.38
CA VAL A 184 5.62 2.48 -7.34
C VAL A 184 6.61 3.52 -7.87
N TRP A 185 6.22 4.34 -8.85
CA TRP A 185 7.04 5.48 -9.28
C TRP A 185 7.14 6.56 -8.20
N GLU A 186 6.05 6.88 -7.50
CA GLU A 186 6.07 7.81 -6.37
C GLU A 186 6.95 7.32 -5.22
N LEU A 187 6.84 6.04 -4.86
CA LEU A 187 7.69 5.43 -3.82
C LEU A 187 9.17 5.48 -4.21
N MET A 188 9.50 5.27 -5.48
CA MET A 188 10.88 5.40 -5.96
C MET A 188 11.38 6.84 -5.80
N ILE A 189 10.61 7.84 -6.23
CA ILE A 189 10.97 9.26 -6.08
C ILE A 189 11.14 9.62 -4.60
N CYS A 190 10.20 9.21 -3.75
CA CYS A 190 10.29 9.43 -2.31
C CYS A 190 11.51 8.75 -1.69
N SER A 191 11.85 7.53 -2.11
CA SER A 191 13.03 6.82 -1.58
C SER A 191 14.30 7.60 -1.89
N VAL A 192 14.49 8.01 -3.15
CA VAL A 192 15.65 8.80 -3.58
C VAL A 192 15.71 10.16 -2.87
N ALA A 193 14.56 10.82 -2.71
CA ALA A 193 14.48 12.13 -2.05
C ALA A 193 14.75 12.06 -0.54
N LEU A 194 14.31 11.00 0.13
CA LEU A 194 14.47 10.82 1.58
C LEU A 194 15.85 10.29 1.95
N GLU A 195 16.42 9.41 1.13
CA GLU A 195 17.75 8.81 1.36
C GLU A 195 18.88 9.75 0.91
N GLY A 196 18.57 10.83 0.18
CA GLY A 196 19.53 11.85 -0.21
C GLY A 196 20.48 11.43 -1.34
N GLY A 197 20.19 10.36 -2.07
CA GLY A 197 21.05 9.89 -3.15
C GLY A 197 20.70 8.53 -3.74
N LEU A 198 21.64 8.00 -4.54
CA LEU A 198 21.59 6.66 -5.12
C LEU A 198 22.21 5.66 -4.12
N PRO A 199 21.74 4.39 -4.09
CA PRO A 199 22.31 3.36 -3.22
C PRO A 199 23.78 3.06 -3.56
N HIS A 200 24.52 2.40 -2.69
CA HIS A 200 25.92 2.05 -2.94
C HIS A 200 26.12 1.08 -4.12
N GLY A 201 27.26 1.21 -4.80
CA GLY A 201 27.68 0.33 -5.90
C GLY A 201 27.99 1.06 -7.21
N PRO A 202 28.39 0.31 -8.27
CA PRO A 202 28.66 0.89 -9.58
C PRO A 202 27.37 1.46 -10.20
N PRO A 203 27.44 2.46 -11.09
CA PRO A 203 26.26 3.14 -11.63
C PRO A 203 25.18 2.20 -12.18
N ALA A 204 25.58 1.12 -12.85
CA ALA A 204 24.64 0.13 -13.37
C ALA A 204 23.81 -0.57 -12.26
N ALA A 205 24.42 -0.89 -11.12
CA ALA A 205 23.73 -1.49 -9.97
C ALA A 205 22.78 -0.49 -9.31
N GLN A 206 23.19 0.78 -9.22
CA GLN A 206 22.37 1.86 -8.66
C GLN A 206 21.08 2.07 -9.47
N TRP A 207 21.21 2.22 -10.79
CA TRP A 207 20.06 2.36 -11.69
C TRP A 207 19.20 1.10 -11.69
N GLY A 208 19.81 -0.08 -11.65
CA GLY A 208 19.09 -1.35 -11.54
C GLY A 208 18.27 -1.46 -10.25
N ALA A 209 18.83 -1.04 -9.12
CA ALA A 209 18.17 -1.06 -7.81
C ALA A 209 16.95 -0.13 -7.76
N ILE A 210 17.09 1.08 -8.30
CA ILE A 210 16.04 2.11 -8.26
C ILE A 210 14.95 1.85 -9.30
N LEU A 211 15.33 1.52 -10.54
CA LEU A 211 14.38 1.39 -11.65
C LEU A 211 13.81 -0.02 -11.78
N GLY A 212 14.51 -1.06 -11.29
CA GLY A 212 14.10 -2.44 -11.45
C GLY A 212 12.69 -2.71 -10.89
N GLY A 213 12.38 -2.16 -9.71
CA GLY A 213 11.05 -2.21 -9.11
C GLY A 213 9.97 -1.56 -9.99
N PRO A 214 10.02 -0.23 -10.21
CA PRO A 214 9.05 0.50 -11.02
C PRO A 214 8.87 -0.04 -12.44
N VAL A 215 9.97 -0.33 -13.15
CA VAL A 215 9.91 -0.82 -14.53
C VAL A 215 9.28 -2.21 -14.60
N SER A 216 9.67 -3.14 -13.72
CA SER A 216 9.08 -4.48 -13.71
C SER A 216 7.59 -4.47 -13.35
N VAL A 217 7.19 -3.65 -12.38
CA VAL A 217 5.78 -3.50 -12.00
C VAL A 217 4.98 -2.88 -13.14
N THR A 218 5.51 -1.85 -13.79
CA THR A 218 4.87 -1.19 -14.92
C THR A 218 4.68 -2.16 -16.08
N ALA A 219 5.70 -2.97 -16.41
CA ALA A 219 5.61 -3.98 -17.46
C ALA A 219 4.53 -5.02 -17.18
N VAL A 220 4.45 -5.52 -15.94
CA VAL A 220 3.39 -6.47 -15.52
C VAL A 220 2.01 -5.83 -15.58
N ALA A 221 1.87 -4.58 -15.14
CA ALA A 221 0.59 -3.85 -15.19
C ALA A 221 0.11 -3.62 -16.63
N LEU A 222 1.01 -3.24 -17.54
CA LEU A 222 0.70 -3.07 -18.96
C LEU A 222 0.28 -4.41 -19.60
N TRP A 223 0.99 -5.49 -19.29
CA TRP A 223 0.64 -6.84 -19.74
C TRP A 223 -0.72 -7.29 -19.20
N GLU A 224 -1.02 -7.01 -17.93
CA GLU A 224 -2.31 -7.31 -17.29
C GLU A 224 -3.45 -6.55 -17.98
N LEU A 225 -3.27 -5.25 -18.23
CA LEU A 225 -4.24 -4.42 -18.97
C LEU A 225 -4.45 -4.92 -20.40
N HIS A 226 -3.37 -5.29 -21.10
CA HIS A 226 -3.45 -5.88 -22.43
C HIS A 226 -4.22 -7.20 -22.42
N ARG A 227 -3.99 -8.05 -21.41
CA ARG A 227 -4.69 -9.33 -21.25
C ARG A 227 -6.15 -9.17 -20.87
N MET A 228 -6.50 -8.20 -20.02
CA MET A 228 -7.88 -7.84 -19.71
C MET A 228 -8.64 -7.41 -20.98
N ARG A 229 -7.99 -6.59 -21.81
CA ARG A 229 -8.56 -6.14 -23.09
C ARG A 229 -8.76 -7.26 -24.10
N THR A 230 -7.79 -8.18 -24.22
CA THR A 230 -7.78 -9.22 -25.26
C THR A 230 -8.56 -10.47 -24.88
N ARG A 231 -8.53 -10.88 -23.60
CA ARG A 231 -9.17 -12.13 -23.15
C ARG A 231 -10.47 -11.94 -22.37
N HIS A 232 -10.67 -10.79 -21.74
CA HIS A 232 -11.85 -10.53 -20.91
C HIS A 232 -12.76 -9.42 -21.47
N GLY A 233 -12.42 -8.87 -22.64
CA GLY A 233 -13.22 -7.84 -23.31
C GLY A 233 -13.29 -6.49 -22.58
N VAL A 234 -12.60 -6.34 -21.45
CA VAL A 234 -12.62 -5.11 -20.64
C VAL A 234 -11.83 -4.02 -21.36
N ARG A 235 -12.52 -3.03 -21.93
CA ARG A 235 -11.89 -1.84 -22.51
C ARG A 235 -12.17 -0.65 -21.61
N ILE A 236 -11.18 0.25 -21.50
CA ILE A 236 -11.29 1.57 -20.83
C ILE A 236 -12.42 2.44 -21.46
N ARG A 237 -12.99 2.02 -22.59
CA ARG A 237 -13.94 2.77 -23.41
C ARG A 237 -15.31 2.07 -23.57
N THR A 238 -15.60 1.00 -22.82
CA THR A 238 -16.87 0.27 -22.92
C THR A 238 -17.47 0.02 -21.56
#